data_AF-A0A453EFT8-F1
#
_entry.id   AF-A0A453EFT8-F1
#
_cell.length_a   1.000
_cell.length_b   1.000
_cell.length_c   1.000
_cell.angle_alpha   90.00
_cell.angle_beta   90.00
_cell.angle_gamma   90.00
#
_symmetry.space_group_name_H-M   'P 1'
#
loop_
_entity.id
_entity.type
_entity.pdbx_description
1 polymer ?
#
loop_
_entity_poly.entity_id
_entity_poly.type
_entity_poly.pdbx_seq_one_letter_code
_entity_poly.pdbx_strand_id
1 'polypeptide(L)'
;ELDRVGARFTWTNRQVDPTRSVLDRVFASPEWDIHCPLASLRAITRIGSDHVPLLLSSENERPPLPPRFRFKTFWLRQPGFTAAVVAKWREARDAPTGPSPPLIHGISVPNGHGNS
;
A
#
# COMPACT_ATOMS: atom_id res chain seq x y z
N GLU A 1 -1.99 15.04 17.76
CA GLU A 1 -1.62 13.62 17.55
C GLU A 1 -2.79 12.79 18.03
N LEU A 2 -3.16 11.72 17.32
CA LEU A 2 -4.28 10.86 17.73
C LEU A 2 -3.80 9.82 18.74
N ASP A 3 -4.54 9.67 19.84
CA ASP A 3 -4.20 8.70 20.87
C ASP A 3 -4.42 7.26 20.37
N ARG A 4 -3.38 6.44 20.55
CA ARG A 4 -3.41 5.03 20.18
C ARG A 4 -3.78 4.16 21.37
N VAL A 5 -4.71 3.24 21.15
CA VAL A 5 -5.00 2.15 22.09
C VAL A 5 -4.23 0.88 21.69
N GLY A 6 -3.66 0.19 22.68
CA GLY A 6 -2.96 -1.08 22.51
C GLY A 6 -1.45 -0.99 22.74
N ALA A 7 -0.65 -1.38 21.75
CA ALA A 7 0.79 -1.56 21.91
C ALA A 7 1.51 -0.27 22.37
N ARG A 8 2.39 -0.42 23.36
CA ARG A 8 3.23 0.66 23.90
C ARG A 8 4.29 1.13 22.90
N PHE A 9 4.78 0.23 22.06
CA PHE A 9 5.78 0.49 21.03
C PHE A 9 5.23 0.10 19.66
N THR A 10 5.65 0.79 18.62
CA THR A 10 5.24 0.49 17.24
C THR A 10 6.33 -0.20 16.45
N TRP A 11 7.53 -0.29 17.00
CA TRP A 11 8.66 -0.95 16.36
C TRP A 11 9.58 -1.66 17.37
N THR A 12 10.22 -2.73 16.93
CA THR A 12 11.33 -3.39 17.63
C THR A 12 12.40 -3.89 16.68
N ASN A 13 13.66 -3.87 17.09
CA ASN A 13 14.77 -4.42 16.31
C ASN A 13 14.83 -5.96 16.29
N ARG A 14 13.94 -6.65 17.03
CA ARG A 14 13.81 -8.12 17.07
C ARG A 14 15.04 -8.90 17.56
N GLN A 15 15.85 -8.28 18.40
CA GLN A 15 16.98 -8.97 19.03
C GLN A 15 16.56 -9.66 20.34
N VAL A 16 17.44 -10.52 20.86
CA VAL A 16 17.23 -11.25 22.13
C VAL A 16 17.00 -10.29 23.29
N ASP A 17 17.78 -9.20 23.32
CA ASP A 17 17.51 -8.02 24.14
C ASP A 17 16.98 -6.90 23.24
N PRO A 18 15.64 -6.74 23.12
CA PRO A 18 15.06 -5.94 22.07
C PRO A 18 15.03 -4.44 22.42
N THR A 19 15.62 -3.62 21.55
CA THR A 19 15.30 -2.19 21.50
C THR A 19 13.89 -1.99 20.96
N ARG A 20 13.13 -1.09 21.59
CA ARG A 20 11.74 -0.79 21.23
C ARG A 20 11.52 0.72 21.20
N SER A 21 10.80 1.19 20.18
CA SER A 21 10.55 2.61 19.96
C SER A 21 9.13 2.85 19.41
N VAL A 22 8.65 4.09 19.52
CA VAL A 22 7.43 4.56 18.85
C VAL A 22 7.86 5.34 17.61
N LEU A 23 7.82 4.69 16.45
CA LEU A 23 8.18 5.29 15.16
C LEU A 23 6.94 5.70 14.36
N ASP A 24 5.88 4.91 14.43
CA ASP A 24 4.62 5.19 13.74
C ASP A 24 3.66 6.05 14.60
N ARG A 25 3.17 7.15 14.03
CA ARG A 25 2.23 8.12 14.65
C ARG A 25 1.22 8.63 13.63
N VAL A 26 0.04 9.04 14.08
CA VAL A 26 -1.01 9.62 13.24
C VAL A 26 -1.34 11.02 13.74
N PHE A 27 -1.36 11.98 12.82
CA PHE A 27 -1.75 13.35 13.08
C PHE A 27 -3.01 13.65 12.29
N ALA A 28 -3.99 14.27 12.96
CA ALA A 28 -5.20 14.78 12.34
C ALA A 28 -5.19 16.30 12.40
N SER A 29 -5.77 16.93 11.38
CA SER A 29 -6.07 18.36 11.42
C SER A 29 -7.32 18.61 12.25
N PRO A 30 -7.51 19.82 12.79
CA PRO A 30 -8.74 20.17 13.53
C PRO A 30 -10.01 19.96 12.69
N GLU A 31 -9.96 20.26 11.40
CA GLU A 31 -11.09 20.06 10.49
C GLU A 31 -11.44 18.57 10.35
N TRP A 32 -10.42 17.71 10.27
CA TRP A 32 -10.63 16.26 10.21
C TRP A 32 -11.27 15.72 11.49
N ASP A 33 -10.87 16.24 12.65
CA ASP A 33 -11.40 15.82 13.96
C ASP A 33 -12.91 16.14 14.09
N ILE A 34 -13.34 17.29 13.57
CA ILE A 34 -14.77 17.67 13.48
C ILE A 34 -15.54 16.69 12.59
N HIS A 35 -14.94 16.24 11.48
CA HIS A 35 -15.59 15.34 10.53
C HIS A 35 -15.56 13.87 10.96
N CYS A 36 -14.59 13.47 11.80
CA CYS A 36 -14.38 12.11 12.24
C CYS A 36 -14.36 12.00 13.79
N PRO A 37 -15.39 12.48 14.50
CA PRO A 37 -15.36 12.61 15.96
C PRO A 37 -15.32 11.26 16.69
N LEU A 38 -15.69 10.18 16.01
CA LEU A 38 -15.64 8.80 16.52
C LEU A 38 -14.46 8.01 15.96
N ALA A 39 -13.46 8.70 15.40
CA ALA A 39 -12.25 8.05 14.95
C ALA A 39 -11.51 7.39 16.11
N SER A 40 -10.97 6.20 15.86
CA SER A 40 -10.14 5.49 16.82
C SER A 40 -8.88 4.94 16.15
N LEU A 41 -7.76 5.00 16.87
CA LEU A 41 -6.48 4.47 16.44
C LEU A 41 -6.10 3.27 17.32
N ARG A 42 -5.91 2.10 16.69
CA ARG A 42 -5.59 0.86 17.40
C ARG A 42 -4.30 0.25 16.86
N ALA A 43 -3.43 -0.19 17.76
CA ALA A 43 -2.28 -1.02 17.37
C ALA A 43 -2.76 -2.46 17.13
N ILE A 44 -2.50 -3.01 15.94
CA ILE A 44 -2.84 -4.38 15.59
C ILE A 44 -1.56 -5.22 15.50
N THR A 45 -1.54 -6.37 16.16
CA THR A 45 -0.36 -7.24 16.16
C THR A 45 -0.24 -7.96 14.82
N ARG A 46 0.91 -7.86 14.16
CA ARG A 46 1.21 -8.59 12.92
C ARG A 46 2.33 -9.58 13.16
N ILE A 47 2.04 -10.88 12.99
CA ILE A 47 3.05 -11.94 13.07
C ILE A 47 4.07 -11.73 11.94
N GLY A 48 5.35 -11.79 12.27
CA GLY A 48 6.41 -11.69 11.26
C GLY A 48 6.80 -10.26 10.85
N SER A 49 6.17 -9.21 11.42
CA SER A 49 6.58 -7.80 11.26
C SER A 49 7.36 -7.25 12.47
N ASP A 50 8.41 -6.48 12.23
CA ASP A 50 9.16 -5.70 13.24
C ASP A 50 8.41 -4.42 13.63
N HIS A 51 7.53 -3.97 12.75
CA HIS A 51 6.50 -2.97 13.01
C HIS A 51 5.19 -3.56 13.54
N VAL A 52 4.50 -2.79 14.38
CA VAL A 52 3.10 -2.98 14.79
C VAL A 52 2.23 -2.02 13.98
N PRO A 53 1.45 -2.51 13.00
CA PRO A 53 0.59 -1.64 12.20
C PRO A 53 -0.43 -0.88 13.06
N LEU A 54 -0.74 0.34 12.63
CA LEU A 54 -1.78 1.17 13.23
C LEU A 54 -3.03 1.16 12.36
N LEU A 55 -4.16 0.82 12.95
CA LEU A 55 -5.47 0.84 12.31
C LEU A 55 -6.22 2.09 12.76
N LEU A 56 -6.39 3.03 11.83
CA LEU A 56 -7.32 4.15 11.98
C LEU A 56 -8.71 3.68 11.50
N SER A 57 -9.74 3.93 12.29
CA SER A 57 -11.12 3.58 11.95
C SER A 57 -12.03 4.77 12.26
N SER A 58 -12.83 5.21 11.29
CA SER A 58 -13.90 6.19 11.43
C SER A 58 -15.20 5.63 10.82
N GLU A 59 -16.37 6.17 11.21
CA GLU A 59 -17.68 5.63 10.79
C GLU A 59 -17.91 5.71 9.27
N ASN A 60 -17.21 6.60 8.57
CA ASN A 60 -17.40 6.87 7.15
C ASN A 60 -16.34 6.22 6.23
N GLU A 61 -15.40 5.46 6.78
CA GLU A 61 -14.31 4.88 6.02
C GLU A 61 -14.58 3.43 5.60
N ARG A 62 -15.31 3.28 4.50
CA ARG A 62 -15.09 2.14 3.59
C ARG A 62 -14.46 2.66 2.30
N PRO A 63 -13.16 3.01 2.30
CA PRO A 63 -12.46 3.19 1.05
C PRO A 63 -12.62 1.90 0.21
N PRO A 64 -12.81 2.01 -1.11
CA PRO A 64 -12.78 0.85 -2.00
C PRO A 64 -11.54 0.03 -1.69
N LEU A 65 -11.65 -1.30 -1.59
CA LEU A 65 -10.46 -2.12 -1.33
C LEU A 65 -9.44 -1.80 -2.42
N PRO A 66 -8.25 -1.28 -2.06
CA PRO A 66 -7.21 -1.07 -3.06
C PRO A 66 -6.92 -2.42 -3.73
N PRO A 67 -6.67 -2.43 -5.04
CA PRO A 67 -6.39 -3.66 -5.75
C PRO A 67 -5.22 -4.36 -5.06
N ARG A 68 -5.49 -5.57 -4.55
CA ARG A 68 -4.46 -6.36 -3.85
C ARG A 68 -3.43 -6.80 -4.88
N PHE A 69 -2.22 -6.26 -4.80
CA PHE A 69 -1.10 -6.85 -5.51
C PHE A 69 -0.85 -8.25 -4.91
N ARG A 70 -0.92 -9.28 -5.76
CA ARG A 70 -0.63 -10.66 -5.38
C ARG A 70 0.44 -11.18 -6.30
N PHE A 71 1.64 -11.40 -5.77
CA PHE A 71 2.68 -12.12 -6.49
C PHE A 71 2.46 -13.63 -6.38
N LYS A 72 2.34 -14.33 -7.51
CA LYS A 72 2.27 -15.79 -7.53
C LYS A 72 3.65 -16.35 -7.88
N THR A 73 4.18 -17.26 -7.05
CA THR A 73 5.46 -17.94 -7.30
C THR A 73 5.52 -18.65 -8.66
N PHE A 74 4.37 -19.08 -9.17
CA PHE A 74 4.25 -19.63 -10.53
C PHE A 74 4.79 -18.70 -11.62
N TRP A 75 4.72 -17.38 -11.45
CA TRP A 75 5.23 -16.42 -12.43
C TRP A 75 6.75 -16.52 -12.61
N LEU A 76 7.50 -16.89 -11.57
CA LEU A 76 8.94 -17.14 -11.70
C LEU A 76 9.27 -18.31 -12.64
N ARG A 77 8.31 -19.21 -12.86
CA ARG A 77 8.43 -20.36 -13.76
C ARG A 77 7.90 -20.08 -15.17
N GLN A 78 7.27 -18.93 -15.39
CA GLN A 78 6.80 -18.54 -16.72
C GLN A 78 7.99 -18.08 -17.57
N PRO A 79 8.24 -18.70 -18.73
CA PRO A 79 9.30 -18.26 -19.63
C PRO A 79 9.16 -16.76 -19.96
N GLY A 80 10.27 -16.02 -19.86
CA GLY A 80 10.30 -14.59 -20.17
C GLY A 80 9.79 -13.65 -19.07
N PHE A 81 9.20 -14.16 -17.97
CA PHE A 81 8.68 -13.31 -16.89
C PHE A 81 9.75 -12.39 -16.29
N THR A 82 10.90 -12.94 -15.92
CA THR A 82 12.00 -12.16 -15.35
C THR A 82 12.49 -11.07 -16.30
N ALA A 83 12.62 -11.40 -17.60
CA ALA A 83 13.03 -10.43 -18.61
C ALA A 83 12.03 -9.28 -18.75
N ALA A 84 10.73 -9.60 -18.75
CA ALA A 84 9.66 -8.61 -18.80
C ALA A 84 9.67 -7.67 -17.58
N VAL A 85 9.86 -8.21 -16.38
CA VAL A 85 9.95 -7.42 -15.14
C VAL A 85 11.17 -6.49 -15.18
N VAL A 86 12.35 -6.99 -15.58
CA VAL A 86 13.57 -6.19 -15.71
C VAL A 86 13.39 -5.07 -16.73
N ALA A 87 12.81 -5.37 -17.89
CA ALA A 87 12.54 -4.36 -18.92
C ALA A 87 11.61 -3.26 -18.39
N LYS A 88 10.50 -3.63 -17.74
CA LYS A 88 9.54 -2.68 -17.18
C LYS A 88 10.11 -1.83 -16.04
N TRP A 89 10.99 -2.39 -15.20
CA TRP A 89 11.68 -1.60 -14.17
C TRP A 89 12.65 -0.59 -14.75
N ARG A 90 13.37 -0.93 -15.83
CA ARG A 90 14.23 0.02 -16.53
C ARG A 90 13.41 1.15 -17.14
N GLU A 91 12.33 0.81 -17.86
CA GLU A 91 11.40 1.79 -18.42
C GLU A 91 10.83 2.73 -17.34
N ALA A 92 10.40 2.20 -16.19
CA ALA A 92 9.87 3.01 -15.10
C ALA A 92 10.92 3.92 -14.45
N ARG A 93 12.17 3.47 -14.34
CA ARG A 93 13.27 4.28 -13.81
C ARG A 93 13.67 5.39 -14.77
N ASP A 94 13.66 5.08 -16.06
CA ASP A 94 14.11 5.98 -17.11
C ASP A 94 12.97 6.91 -17.60
N ALA A 95 11.74 6.70 -17.10
CA ALA A 95 10.59 7.56 -17.35
C ALA A 95 10.82 8.96 -16.78
N PRO A 96 10.56 10.04 -17.55
CA PRO A 96 10.66 11.39 -17.03
C PRO A 96 9.69 11.57 -15.87
N THR A 97 10.17 12.14 -14.77
CA THR A 97 9.38 12.50 -13.57
C THR A 97 8.47 13.69 -13.88
N GLY A 98 7.55 13.54 -14.82
CA GLY A 98 6.43 14.45 -15.05
C GLY A 98 5.18 13.93 -14.36
N PRO A 99 4.20 14.79 -14.05
CA PRO A 99 2.92 14.35 -13.50
C PRO A 99 2.27 13.35 -14.46
N SER A 100 1.81 12.20 -13.94
CA SER A 100 1.11 11.20 -14.75
C SER A 100 -0.15 11.83 -15.37
N PRO A 101 -0.38 11.69 -16.68
CA PRO A 101 -1.64 12.10 -17.28
C PRO A 101 -2.80 11.27 -16.70
N PRO A 102 -4.02 11.82 -16.63
CA PRO A 102 -5.17 11.11 -16.08
C PRO A 102 -5.43 9.83 -16.89
N LEU A 103 -5.70 8.74 -16.18
CA LEU A 103 -6.04 7.44 -16.76
C LEU A 103 -7.36 7.56 -17.55
N ILE A 104 -7.29 7.73 -18.87
CA ILE A 104 -8.45 7.57 -19.74
C ILE A 104 -8.72 6.07 -19.88
N HIS A 105 -9.90 5.66 -19.40
CA HIS A 105 -10.43 4.32 -19.58
C HIS A 105 -10.71 4.09 -21.07
N GLY A 106 -9.98 3.18 -21.71
CA GLY A 106 -10.35 2.73 -23.05
C GLY A 106 -9.16 2.29 -23.89
N ILE A 107 -8.75 1.02 -23.77
CA ILE A 107 -8.05 0.34 -24.87
C ILE A 107 -9.13 -0.37 -25.68
N SER A 108 -9.48 0.21 -26.83
CA SER A 108 -10.25 -0.47 -27.86
C SER A 108 -9.29 -1.38 -28.65
N VAL A 109 -9.64 -2.66 -28.79
CA VAL A 109 -8.91 -3.62 -29.62
C VAL A 109 -9.47 -3.52 -31.05
N PRO A 110 -8.65 -3.32 -32.10
CA PRO A 110 -9.15 -3.33 -33.47
C PRO A 110 -9.43 -4.77 -33.91
N ASN A 111 -10.68 -5.03 -34.33
CA ASN A 111 -11.06 -6.23 -35.08
C ASN A 111 -10.38 -6.21 -36.44
N GLY A 112 -9.50 -7.16 -36.71
CA GLY A 112 -9.04 -7.48 -38.05
C GLY A 112 -10.09 -8.34 -38.75
N HIS A 113 -10.90 -7.74 -39.62
CA HIS A 113 -11.61 -8.48 -40.66
C HIS A 113 -10.77 -8.45 -41.94
N GLY A 114 -10.15 -9.59 -42.25
CA GLY A 114 -9.72 -9.90 -43.61
C GLY A 114 -10.93 -10.37 -44.41
N ASN A 115 -11.19 -9.73 -45.54
CA ASN A 115 -12.00 -10.31 -46.60
C ASN A 115 -11.07 -10.64 -47.76
N SER A 116 -10.90 -11.93 -48.01
CA SER A 116 -10.83 -12.49 -49.37
C SER A 116 -12.24 -12.70 -49.88
#